data_AF-A0A0C1L588-F1
#
_entry.id   AF-A0A0C1L588-F1
#
_cell.length_a   1.000
_cell.length_b   1.000
_cell.length_c   1.000
_cell.angle_alpha   90.00
_cell.angle_beta   90.00
_cell.angle_gamma   90.00
#
_symmetry.space_group_name_H-M   'P 1'
#
loop_
_entity.id
_entity.type
_entity.pdbx_description
1 polymer ?
#
loop_
_entity_poly.entity_id
_entity_poly.type
_entity_poly.pdbx_seq_one_letter_code
_entity_poly.pdbx_strand_id
1 'polypeptide(L)'
;MSDTTIQALPDTATAGIPGSTASEMSDTTVAPMPDKTAAEIPDTAFAERMASILDRILHTDFTALPISEIRSGGYVVHTLEAVLWSWLNGTDYRSITLKAVNLGDDTDTVAALAGALAGITHGPDKEWMEAIVAPDRIHALLK
;
A
#
# COMPACT_ATOMS: atom_id res chain seq x y z
N MET A 1 2.70 10.46 43.86
CA MET A 1 1.70 10.45 42.77
C MET A 1 2.48 10.16 41.50
N SER A 2 2.45 9.00 40.85
CA SER A 2 1.91 7.67 41.14
C SER A 2 2.88 6.71 40.44
N ASP A 3 3.36 5.72 41.18
CA ASP A 3 4.31 4.70 40.76
C ASP A 3 3.51 3.52 40.21
N THR A 4 3.64 3.21 38.92
CA THR A 4 2.83 2.16 38.28
C THR A 4 3.62 0.85 38.26
N THR A 5 3.35 0.02 39.26
CA THR A 5 3.81 -1.37 39.40
C THR A 5 3.41 -2.21 38.19
N ILE A 6 4.38 -2.76 37.46
CA ILE A 6 4.16 -3.86 36.50
C ILE A 6 3.97 -5.15 37.30
N GLN A 7 2.77 -5.73 37.23
CA GLN A 7 2.46 -7.01 37.85
C GLN A 7 2.96 -8.15 36.95
N ALA A 8 3.95 -8.89 37.43
CA ALA A 8 4.47 -10.11 36.81
C ALA A 8 3.39 -11.22 36.79
N LEU A 9 3.30 -11.95 35.68
CA LEU A 9 2.48 -13.16 35.53
C LEU A 9 3.17 -14.34 36.27
N PRO A 10 2.41 -15.24 36.93
CA PRO A 10 3.00 -16.31 37.72
C PRO A 10 3.53 -17.49 36.87
N ASP A 11 4.76 -17.90 37.17
CA ASP A 11 5.41 -19.15 36.75
C ASP A 11 4.73 -20.38 37.37
N THR A 12 4.05 -21.19 36.58
CA THR A 12 3.73 -22.61 36.84
C THR A 12 3.38 -23.26 35.48
N ALA A 13 3.81 -24.44 35.07
CA ALA A 13 4.53 -25.52 35.72
C ALA A 13 5.23 -26.36 34.63
N THR A 14 6.48 -26.74 34.89
CA THR A 14 7.20 -27.80 34.19
C THR A 14 6.68 -29.15 34.66
N ALA A 15 5.96 -29.86 33.80
CA ALA A 15 5.65 -31.28 34.00
C ALA A 15 5.75 -32.05 32.67
N GLY A 16 6.88 -32.77 32.54
CA GLY A 16 7.07 -34.04 31.84
C GLY A 16 6.43 -34.28 30.46
N ILE A 17 7.27 -34.33 29.43
CA ILE A 17 6.98 -35.05 28.18
C ILE A 17 7.15 -36.56 28.44
N PRO A 18 6.19 -37.41 28.01
CA PRO A 18 6.60 -38.67 27.39
C PRO A 18 5.74 -39.04 26.17
N GLY A 19 6.40 -39.58 25.14
CA GLY A 19 5.77 -40.50 24.19
C GLY A 19 5.54 -39.96 22.79
N SER A 20 6.51 -40.21 21.92
CA SER A 20 6.32 -40.27 20.47
C SER A 20 5.24 -41.31 20.14
N THR A 21 4.11 -40.84 19.61
CA THR A 21 3.34 -41.56 18.59
C THR A 21 2.87 -40.52 17.58
N ALA A 22 3.62 -40.40 16.48
CA ALA A 22 3.11 -39.79 15.26
C ALA A 22 2.00 -40.72 14.73
N SER A 23 0.75 -40.43 15.09
CA SER A 23 -0.42 -41.08 14.53
C SER A 23 -1.52 -40.05 14.38
N GLU A 24 -1.86 -39.79 13.11
CA GLU A 24 -3.11 -39.21 12.63
C GLU A 24 -3.35 -37.73 12.99
N MET A 25 -2.48 -36.85 12.48
CA MET A 25 -3.01 -35.61 11.91
C MET A 25 -3.68 -36.00 10.60
N SER A 26 -5.01 -35.96 10.58
CA SER A 26 -5.78 -36.00 9.34
C SER A 26 -5.19 -34.95 8.40
N ASP A 27 -4.71 -35.43 7.26
CA ASP A 27 -4.38 -34.64 6.09
C ASP A 27 -5.60 -33.76 5.79
N THR A 28 -5.62 -32.55 6.34
CA THR A 28 -6.60 -31.55 5.97
C THR A 28 -6.27 -31.24 4.55
N THR A 29 -6.94 -31.96 3.64
CA THR A 29 -6.95 -31.67 2.22
C THR A 29 -7.20 -30.17 2.13
N VAL A 30 -6.15 -29.40 1.85
CA VAL A 30 -6.33 -28.04 1.39
C VAL A 30 -7.11 -28.25 0.12
N ALA A 31 -8.43 -28.03 0.20
CA ALA A 31 -9.26 -28.03 -0.99
C ALA A 31 -8.50 -27.13 -1.98
N PRO A 32 -8.20 -27.61 -3.20
CA PRO A 32 -7.56 -26.76 -4.18
C PRO A 32 -8.39 -25.47 -4.20
N MET A 33 -7.71 -24.36 -3.91
CA MET A 33 -8.30 -23.04 -4.03
C MET A 33 -9.03 -23.08 -5.35
N PRO A 34 -10.37 -22.86 -5.38
CA PRO A 34 -11.14 -23.07 -6.59
C PRO A 34 -10.37 -22.35 -7.67
N ASP A 35 -9.96 -23.12 -8.69
CA ASP A 35 -9.33 -22.58 -9.87
C ASP A 35 -10.30 -21.51 -10.29
N LYS A 36 -9.95 -20.25 -9.98
CA LYS A 36 -10.66 -19.12 -10.49
C LYS A 36 -10.22 -19.20 -11.93
N THR A 37 -10.92 -20.03 -12.71
CA THR A 37 -11.18 -19.75 -14.10
C THR A 37 -11.35 -18.25 -14.10
N ALA A 38 -10.34 -17.57 -14.61
CA ALA A 38 -10.51 -16.26 -15.15
C ALA A 38 -11.66 -16.46 -16.14
N ALA A 39 -12.89 -16.28 -15.66
CA ALA A 39 -13.88 -15.63 -16.47
C ALA A 39 -13.13 -14.37 -16.86
N GLU A 40 -12.56 -14.38 -18.07
CA GLU A 40 -11.90 -13.24 -18.67
C GLU A 40 -12.81 -12.08 -18.32
N ILE A 41 -12.34 -11.17 -17.45
CA ILE A 41 -13.06 -9.92 -17.27
C ILE A 41 -13.09 -9.37 -18.68
N PRO A 42 -14.27 -9.29 -19.34
CA PRO A 42 -14.29 -8.92 -20.74
C PRO A 42 -13.59 -7.57 -20.84
N ASP A 43 -12.69 -7.41 -21.81
CA ASP A 43 -11.85 -6.21 -21.99
C ASP A 43 -12.66 -4.90 -21.87
N THR A 44 -13.96 -4.96 -22.19
CA THR A 44 -14.95 -3.90 -22.02
C THR A 44 -15.05 -3.37 -20.60
N ALA A 45 -15.04 -4.21 -19.56
CA ALA A 45 -15.21 -3.76 -18.18
C ALA A 45 -13.99 -2.99 -17.66
N PHE A 46 -12.79 -3.37 -18.09
CA PHE A 46 -11.58 -2.58 -17.82
C PHE A 46 -11.62 -1.25 -18.57
N ALA A 47 -11.93 -1.29 -19.86
CA ALA A 47 -12.01 -0.10 -20.71
C ALA A 47 -13.05 0.90 -20.20
N GLU A 48 -14.22 0.45 -19.76
CA GLU A 48 -15.27 1.28 -19.16
C GLU A 48 -14.79 1.96 -17.87
N ARG A 49 -14.13 1.22 -16.98
CA ARG A 49 -13.56 1.79 -15.75
C ARG A 49 -12.47 2.80 -16.03
N MET A 50 -11.58 2.51 -16.99
CA MET A 50 -10.54 3.43 -17.41
C MET A 50 -11.14 4.69 -18.05
N ALA A 51 -12.12 4.55 -18.95
CA ALA A 51 -12.81 5.68 -19.55
C ALA A 51 -13.48 6.56 -18.50
N SER A 52 -14.14 5.96 -17.49
CA SER A 52 -14.74 6.70 -16.39
C SER A 52 -13.72 7.47 -15.56
N ILE A 53 -12.54 6.91 -15.28
CA ILE A 53 -11.49 7.62 -14.52
C ILE A 53 -10.95 8.79 -15.33
N LEU A 54 -10.70 8.59 -16.63
CA LEU A 54 -10.16 9.62 -17.51
C LEU A 54 -11.17 10.76 -17.67
N ASP A 55 -12.46 10.44 -17.84
CA ASP A 55 -13.52 11.44 -17.86
C ASP A 55 -13.56 12.25 -16.57
N ARG A 56 -13.50 11.58 -15.41
CA ARG A 56 -13.43 12.24 -14.10
C ARG A 56 -12.21 13.17 -14.01
N ILE A 57 -11.02 12.71 -14.41
CA ILE A 57 -9.79 13.51 -14.35
C ILE A 57 -9.82 14.71 -15.31
N LEU A 58 -10.38 14.55 -16.51
CA LEU A 58 -10.31 15.55 -17.58
C LEU A 58 -11.49 16.54 -17.61
N HIS A 59 -12.65 16.14 -17.09
CA HIS A 59 -13.90 16.88 -17.27
C HIS A 59 -14.58 17.32 -15.97
N THR A 60 -14.12 16.87 -14.80
CA THR A 60 -14.59 17.38 -13.49
C THR A 60 -13.51 18.24 -12.82
N ASP A 61 -13.90 18.99 -11.77
CA ASP A 61 -12.92 19.61 -10.87
C ASP A 61 -12.29 18.54 -9.97
N PHE A 62 -11.48 17.70 -10.61
CA PHE A 62 -10.85 16.53 -10.02
C PHE A 62 -10.02 16.89 -8.77
N THR A 63 -9.40 18.06 -8.80
CA THR A 63 -8.63 18.57 -7.66
C THR A 63 -9.51 18.93 -6.46
N ALA A 64 -10.74 19.38 -6.68
CA ALA A 64 -11.66 19.72 -5.59
C ALA A 64 -12.30 18.51 -4.89
N LEU A 65 -12.08 17.30 -5.39
CA LEU A 65 -12.63 16.09 -4.76
C LEU A 65 -12.07 15.90 -3.34
N PRO A 66 -12.91 15.57 -2.35
CA PRO A 66 -12.44 15.31 -1.00
C PRO A 66 -11.67 13.99 -0.94
N ILE A 67 -10.73 13.90 0.00
CA ILE A 67 -9.87 12.72 0.18
C ILE A 67 -10.65 11.41 0.33
N SER A 68 -11.85 11.45 0.95
CA SER A 68 -12.73 10.29 1.15
C SER A 68 -13.30 9.69 -0.14
N GLU A 69 -13.25 10.43 -1.25
CA GLU A 69 -13.73 9.97 -2.56
C GLU A 69 -12.63 9.39 -3.45
N ILE A 70 -11.39 9.43 -2.98
CA ILE A 70 -10.23 8.92 -3.70
C ILE A 70 -9.94 7.51 -3.23
N ARG A 71 -9.96 6.56 -4.17
CA ARG A 71 -9.66 5.16 -3.89
C ARG A 71 -8.19 4.90 -4.13
N SER A 72 -7.51 4.24 -3.19
CA SER A 72 -6.08 3.94 -3.24
C SER A 72 -5.76 2.46 -3.08
N GLY A 73 -6.69 1.56 -3.45
CA GLY A 73 -6.44 0.12 -3.41
C GLY A 73 -5.60 -0.39 -4.59
N GLY A 74 -5.18 -1.66 -4.54
CA GLY A 74 -4.27 -2.28 -5.51
C GLY A 74 -4.81 -2.54 -6.93
N TYR A 75 -5.91 -1.88 -7.32
CA TYR A 75 -6.38 -1.90 -8.71
C TYR A 75 -5.79 -0.70 -9.46
N VAL A 76 -5.12 -0.96 -10.59
CA VAL A 76 -4.35 0.04 -11.35
C VAL A 76 -5.10 1.35 -11.63
N VAL A 77 -6.41 1.31 -11.85
CA VAL A 77 -7.22 2.52 -12.08
C VAL A 77 -7.35 3.35 -10.81
N HIS A 78 -7.53 2.71 -9.65
CA HIS A 78 -7.54 3.41 -8.35
C HIS A 78 -6.16 3.99 -8.06
N THR A 79 -5.09 3.23 -8.29
CA THR A 79 -3.71 3.71 -8.12
C THR A 79 -3.43 4.95 -8.98
N LEU A 80 -3.81 4.94 -10.26
CA LEU A 80 -3.63 6.08 -11.15
C LEU A 80 -4.38 7.32 -10.66
N GLU A 81 -5.65 7.15 -10.27
CA GLU A 81 -6.46 8.22 -9.70
C GLU A 81 -5.82 8.82 -8.44
N ALA A 82 -5.43 7.98 -7.48
CA ALA A 82 -4.80 8.38 -6.23
C ALA A 82 -3.48 9.13 -6.43
N VAL A 83 -2.62 8.66 -7.35
CA VAL A 83 -1.34 9.29 -7.68
C VAL A 83 -1.56 10.68 -8.26
N LEU A 84 -2.44 10.81 -9.26
CA LEU A 84 -2.72 12.08 -9.91
C LEU A 84 -3.38 13.07 -8.95
N TRP A 85 -4.34 12.62 -8.14
CA TRP A 85 -4.99 13.47 -7.16
C TRP A 85 -3.98 14.01 -6.13
N SER A 86 -3.10 13.14 -5.61
CA SER A 86 -2.08 13.52 -4.63
C SER A 86 -1.08 14.52 -5.20
N TRP A 87 -0.66 14.31 -6.46
CA TRP A 87 0.26 15.21 -7.15
C TRP A 87 -0.36 16.58 -7.43
N LEU A 88 -1.56 16.61 -8.00
CA LEU A 88 -2.25 17.86 -8.37
C LEU A 88 -2.70 18.68 -7.15
N ASN A 89 -2.90 18.04 -6.00
CA ASN A 89 -3.28 18.71 -4.75
C ASN A 89 -2.10 19.03 -3.83
N GLY A 90 -0.86 18.79 -4.24
CA GLY A 90 0.34 19.13 -3.49
C GLY A 90 1.16 20.22 -4.17
N THR A 91 2.04 20.87 -3.40
CA THR A 91 2.87 22.00 -3.88
C THR A 91 4.37 21.74 -3.77
N ASP A 92 4.74 20.64 -3.14
CA ASP A 92 6.12 20.22 -2.92
C ASP A 92 6.18 18.69 -2.71
N TYR A 93 7.39 18.14 -2.71
CA TYR A 93 7.61 16.70 -2.57
C TYR A 93 6.90 16.10 -1.35
N ARG A 94 7.03 16.78 -0.21
CA ARG A 94 6.55 16.29 1.08
C ARG A 94 5.03 16.29 1.13
N SER A 95 4.38 17.38 0.72
CA SER A 95 2.92 17.49 0.66
C SER A 95 2.31 16.47 -0.30
N ILE A 96 2.90 16.26 -1.48
CA ILE A 96 2.43 15.25 -2.45
C ILE A 96 2.55 13.84 -1.86
N THR A 97 3.72 13.50 -1.33
CA THR A 97 3.99 12.16 -0.79
C THR A 97 3.15 11.89 0.46
N LEU A 98 2.99 12.86 1.36
CA LEU A 98 2.12 12.73 2.53
C LEU A 98 0.65 12.58 2.15
N LYS A 99 0.16 13.27 1.10
CA LYS A 99 -1.21 13.06 0.61
C LYS A 99 -1.40 11.62 0.14
N ALA A 100 -0.47 11.11 -0.67
CA ALA A 100 -0.49 9.73 -1.15
C ALA A 100 -0.49 8.72 0.01
N VAL A 101 0.36 8.92 1.02
CA VAL A 101 0.43 8.03 2.19
C VAL A 101 -0.86 8.06 3.01
N ASN A 102 -1.44 9.25 3.21
CA ASN A 102 -2.64 9.41 4.03
C ASN A 102 -3.93 8.91 3.34
N LEU A 103 -3.89 8.53 2.06
CA LEU A 103 -5.01 7.85 1.40
C LEU A 103 -5.23 6.43 1.95
N GLY A 104 -4.17 5.78 2.45
CA GLY A 104 -4.23 4.42 3.00
C GLY A 104 -4.35 3.33 1.93
N ASP A 105 -4.79 2.13 2.36
CA ASP A 105 -4.90 0.92 1.53
C ASP A 105 -3.55 0.52 0.89
N ASP A 106 -3.35 0.67 -0.42
CA ASP A 106 -2.11 0.33 -1.13
C ASP A 106 -1.10 1.50 -1.08
N THR A 107 -0.73 1.84 0.16
CA THR A 107 0.04 3.05 0.48
C THR A 107 1.44 3.06 -0.12
N ASP A 108 2.14 1.93 -0.07
CA ASP A 108 3.50 1.82 -0.60
C ASP A 108 3.54 2.00 -2.12
N THR A 109 2.59 1.40 -2.85
CA THR A 109 2.48 1.57 -4.31
C THR A 109 2.13 3.00 -4.69
N VAL A 110 1.09 3.58 -4.07
CA VAL A 110 0.64 4.95 -4.39
C VAL A 110 1.71 5.98 -4.01
N ALA A 111 2.35 5.85 -2.84
CA ALA A 111 3.41 6.76 -2.41
C ALA A 111 4.68 6.63 -3.25
N ALA A 112 5.06 5.43 -3.69
CA ALA A 112 6.20 5.25 -4.58
C ALA A 112 6.01 5.97 -5.92
N LEU A 113 4.82 5.81 -6.53
CA LEU A 113 4.51 6.46 -7.81
C LEU A 113 4.33 7.97 -7.68
N ALA A 114 3.58 8.43 -6.67
CA ALA A 114 3.41 9.86 -6.40
C ALA A 114 4.74 10.52 -6.04
N GLY A 115 5.58 9.86 -5.23
CA GLY A 115 6.92 10.31 -4.87
C GLY A 115 7.87 10.37 -6.06
N ALA A 116 7.80 9.42 -7.01
CA ALA A 116 8.57 9.50 -8.25
C ALA A 116 8.18 10.74 -9.09
N LEU A 117 6.88 10.98 -9.27
CA LEU A 117 6.37 12.14 -9.99
C LEU A 117 6.74 13.46 -9.29
N ALA A 118 6.61 13.49 -7.97
CA ALA A 118 7.01 14.62 -7.14
C ALA A 118 8.51 14.88 -7.22
N GLY A 119 9.33 13.83 -7.21
CA GLY A 119 10.79 13.93 -7.34
C GLY A 119 11.22 14.54 -8.67
N ILE A 120 10.54 14.20 -9.77
CA ILE A 120 10.80 14.80 -11.09
C ILE A 120 10.38 16.27 -11.14
N THR A 121 9.24 16.62 -10.54
CA THR A 121 8.62 17.94 -10.69
C THR A 121 9.08 18.97 -9.67
N HIS A 122 9.41 18.55 -8.44
CA HIS A 122 9.74 19.41 -7.30
C HIS A 122 11.11 19.10 -6.68
N GLY A 123 11.77 18.01 -7.10
CA GLY A 123 12.96 17.49 -6.44
C GLY A 123 12.63 16.70 -5.16
N PRO A 124 13.50 15.79 -4.71
CA PRO A 124 13.27 15.03 -3.48
C PRO A 124 13.46 15.86 -2.22
N ASP A 125 12.79 15.47 -1.14
CA ASP A 125 13.06 16.01 0.21
C ASP A 125 14.42 15.54 0.71
N LYS A 126 15.31 16.48 1.03
CA LYS A 126 16.70 16.18 1.44
C LYS A 126 16.78 15.47 2.79
N GLU A 127 15.92 15.83 3.74
CA GLU A 127 15.89 15.20 5.07
C GLU A 127 15.45 13.74 4.94
N TRP A 128 14.43 13.48 4.13
CA TRP A 128 13.94 12.11 3.93
C TRP A 128 14.92 11.24 3.14
N MET A 129 15.69 11.83 2.23
CA MET A 129 16.76 11.12 1.51
C MET A 129 17.84 10.58 2.45
N GLU A 130 18.11 11.23 3.58
CA GLU A 130 19.09 10.75 4.57
C GLU A 130 18.62 9.47 5.28
N ALA A 131 17.31 9.20 5.32
CA ALA A 131 16.75 7.99 5.89
C ALA A 131 16.67 6.81 4.90
N ILE A 132 16.91 7.05 3.59
CA ILE A 132 16.85 6.00 2.57
C ILE A 132 18.01 5.02 2.74
N VAL A 133 17.70 3.72 2.66
CA VAL A 133 18.71 2.67 2.71
C VAL A 133 19.45 2.59 1.38
N ALA A 134 20.78 2.67 1.43
CA ALA A 134 21.67 2.52 0.29
C ALA A 134 21.34 3.45 -0.91
N PRO A 135 21.26 4.78 -0.71
CA PRO A 135 20.91 5.73 -1.76
C PRO A 135 21.92 5.69 -2.92
N ASP A 136 23.19 5.39 -2.64
CA ASP A 136 24.24 5.23 -3.66
C ASP A 136 23.93 4.13 -4.67
N ARG A 137 23.27 3.04 -4.25
CA ARG A 137 22.87 1.95 -5.17
C ARG A 137 21.81 2.43 -6.14
N ILE A 138 20.85 3.22 -5.68
CA ILE A 138 19.78 3.78 -6.51
C ILE A 138 20.39 4.80 -7.48
N HIS A 139 21.24 5.71 -6.99
CA HIS A 139 21.92 6.69 -7.84
C HIS A 139 22.82 6.06 -8.91
N ALA A 140 23.41 4.90 -8.64
CA ALA A 140 24.21 4.18 -9.63
C ALA A 140 23.39 3.67 -10.82
N LEU A 141 22.07 3.46 -10.66
CA LEU A 141 21.17 3.03 -11.74
C LEU A 141 20.72 4.19 -12.65
N LEU A 142 20.98 5.44 -12.25
CA LEU A 142 20.57 6.65 -12.99
C LEU A 142 21.68 7.20 -13.90
N LYS A 143 22.85 6.55 -13.93
CA LYS A 143 24.01 6.92 -14.76
C LYS A 143 24.07 6.07 -16.02
#